data_AF-A0A835IAF0-F1
#
_entry.id   AF-A0A835IAF0-F1
#
_cell.length_a   1.000
_cell.length_b   1.000
_cell.length_c   1.000
_cell.angle_alpha   90.00
_cell.angle_beta   90.00
_cell.angle_gamma   90.00
#
_symmetry.space_group_name_H-M   'P 1'
#
loop_
_entity.id
_entity.type
_entity.pdbx_description
1 polymer ?
#
loop_
_entity_poly.entity_id
_entity_poly.type
_entity_poly.pdbx_seq_one_letter_code
_entity_poly.pdbx_strand_id
1 'polypeptide(L)'
;MKKEEWDMFVDMESTEQARIHRERGKENRQMMKNPHTTGRRGSARTVANDLANPPSRTDIFVVTHTRKNGTFVSEEVRQKMIEINEIVACDPSSKYKDLDHDPVAEVFGKDGRGRVLGLGSGVSKTTHMATAHYKKKAEEVERSKLETQSQINDLKQEVIEGKRTQMEMQSQVNAILTMYGINQGAQTRISANSPSDQVFA
;
A
#
# COMPACT_ATOMS: atom_id res chain seq x y z
N MET A 1 34.73 1.20 -17.58
CA MET A 1 35.67 1.42 -16.48
C MET A 1 37.05 1.47 -17.11
N LYS A 2 37.73 2.60 -16.96
CA LYS A 2 39.08 2.82 -17.49
C LYS A 2 40.10 2.14 -16.58
N LYS A 3 41.31 1.88 -17.08
CA LYS A 3 42.35 1.18 -16.31
C LYS A 3 42.74 1.97 -15.06
N GLU A 4 42.83 3.29 -15.18
CA GLU A 4 43.21 4.18 -14.08
C GLU A 4 42.17 4.15 -12.95
N GLU A 5 40.88 4.07 -13.28
CA GLU A 5 39.79 3.95 -12.30
C GLU A 5 39.86 2.63 -11.52
N TRP A 6 40.25 1.54 -12.21
CA TRP A 6 40.42 0.23 -11.59
C TRP A 6 41.63 0.21 -10.65
N ASP A 7 42.76 0.75 -11.09
CA ASP A 7 43.99 0.81 -10.29
C ASP A 7 43.77 1.63 -9.01
N MET A 8 43.09 2.79 -9.11
CA MET A 8 42.68 3.59 -7.95
C MET A 8 41.79 2.83 -6.96
N PHE A 9 40.83 2.04 -7.48
CA PHE A 9 39.96 1.22 -6.64
C PHE A 9 40.76 0.12 -5.91
N VAL A 10 41.68 -0.55 -6.62
CA VAL A 10 42.54 -1.58 -6.03
C VAL A 10 43.42 -0.99 -4.93
N ASP A 11 44.03 0.17 -5.15
CA ASP A 11 44.84 0.85 -4.14
C ASP A 11 44.02 1.20 -2.89
N MET A 12 42.82 1.76 -3.09
CA MET A 12 41.89 2.09 -2.01
C MET A 12 41.50 0.85 -1.19
N GLU A 13 41.11 -0.24 -1.84
CA GLU A 13 40.69 -1.49 -1.19
C GLU A 13 41.86 -2.26 -0.57
N SER A 14 43.09 -2.04 -1.02
CA SER A 14 44.31 -2.67 -0.50
C SER A 14 44.83 -1.99 0.77
N THR A 15 44.27 -0.84 1.16
CA THR A 15 44.62 -0.18 2.42
C THR A 15 44.26 -1.04 3.64
N GLU A 16 45.08 -0.91 4.70
CA GLU A 16 44.82 -1.61 5.96
C GLU A 16 43.47 -1.22 6.57
N GLN A 17 43.07 0.05 6.43
CA GLN A 17 41.76 0.53 6.88
C GLN A 17 40.61 -0.18 6.16
N ALA A 18 40.69 -0.34 4.84
CA ALA A 18 39.68 -1.07 4.09
C ALA A 18 39.62 -2.55 4.51
N ARG A 19 40.77 -3.18 4.76
CA ARG A 19 40.84 -4.55 5.29
C ARG A 19 40.16 -4.69 6.65
N ILE A 20 40.45 -3.80 7.59
CA ILE A 20 39.83 -3.79 8.92
C ILE A 20 38.31 -3.62 8.81
N HIS A 21 37.82 -2.71 7.95
CA HIS A 21 36.39 -2.52 7.73
C HIS A 21 35.71 -3.78 7.17
N ARG A 22 36.35 -4.47 6.21
CA ARG A 22 35.81 -5.71 5.64
C ARG A 22 35.74 -6.85 6.65
N GLU A 23 36.79 -7.04 7.46
CA GLU A 23 36.79 -8.06 8.51
C GLU A 23 35.72 -7.77 9.56
N ARG A 24 35.62 -6.53 10.06
CA ARG A 24 34.54 -6.12 10.97
C ARG A 24 33.16 -6.36 10.35
N GLY A 25 32.99 -6.07 9.07
CA GLY A 25 31.75 -6.32 8.35
C GLY A 25 31.43 -7.82 8.25
N LYS A 26 32.44 -8.68 8.10
CA LYS A 26 32.29 -10.13 8.08
C LYS A 26 31.89 -10.68 9.45
N GLU A 27 32.56 -10.24 10.51
CA GLU A 27 32.23 -10.57 11.90
C GLU A 27 30.78 -10.15 12.24
N ASN A 28 30.42 -8.90 11.92
CA ASN A 28 29.07 -8.40 12.15
C ASN A 28 28.00 -9.23 11.40
N ARG A 29 28.27 -9.64 10.16
CA ARG A 29 27.37 -10.51 9.39
C ARG A 29 27.22 -11.90 10.02
N GLN A 30 28.29 -12.45 10.58
CA GLN A 30 28.23 -13.73 11.30
C GLN A 30 27.39 -13.63 12.58
N MET A 31 27.37 -12.46 13.22
CA MET A 31 26.55 -12.22 14.42
C MET A 31 25.07 -11.90 14.12
N MET A 32 24.68 -11.74 12.85
CA MET A 32 23.27 -11.47 12.50
C MET A 32 22.40 -12.72 12.66
N LYS A 33 21.53 -12.70 13.69
CA LYS A 33 20.68 -13.85 14.04
C LYS A 33 19.48 -14.07 13.09
N ASN A 34 18.92 -12.99 12.55
CA ASN A 34 17.70 -13.05 11.75
C ASN A 34 17.74 -12.08 10.56
N PRO A 35 18.51 -12.38 9.51
CA PRO A 35 18.51 -11.58 8.29
C PRO A 35 17.23 -11.81 7.47
N HIS A 36 16.74 -10.75 6.82
CA HIS A 36 15.64 -10.87 5.86
C HIS A 36 16.06 -11.70 4.63
N THR A 37 15.10 -12.39 4.02
CA THR A 37 15.30 -13.35 2.91
C THR A 37 14.80 -12.85 1.57
N THR A 38 14.46 -11.56 1.45
CA THR A 38 13.91 -10.95 0.21
C THR A 38 14.95 -10.73 -0.88
N GLY A 39 16.25 -10.84 -0.56
CA GLY A 39 17.36 -10.76 -1.52
C GLY A 39 17.30 -9.49 -2.38
N ARG A 40 17.57 -9.63 -3.69
CA ARG A 40 17.58 -8.51 -4.64
C ARG A 40 16.21 -7.84 -4.81
N ARG A 41 15.12 -8.56 -4.56
CA ARG A 41 13.76 -8.01 -4.65
C ARG A 41 13.56 -6.92 -3.60
N GLY A 42 14.11 -7.11 -2.39
CA GLY A 42 13.97 -6.15 -1.29
C GLY A 42 12.58 -6.16 -0.67
N SER A 43 12.48 -5.64 0.56
CA SER A 43 11.26 -5.74 1.37
C SER A 43 10.08 -4.96 0.79
N ALA A 44 10.27 -3.72 0.34
CA ALA A 44 9.18 -2.88 -0.17
C ALA A 44 8.42 -3.54 -1.35
N ARG A 45 9.16 -4.10 -2.32
CA ARG A 45 8.56 -4.81 -3.47
C ARG A 45 7.98 -6.17 -3.10
N THR A 46 8.48 -6.80 -2.04
CA THR A 46 7.91 -8.05 -1.54
C THR A 46 6.53 -7.76 -0.94
N VAL A 47 6.46 -6.76 -0.06
CA VAL A 47 5.20 -6.31 0.55
C VAL A 47 4.17 -5.88 -0.50
N ALA A 48 4.55 -5.04 -1.45
CA ALA A 48 3.62 -4.50 -2.45
C ALA A 48 3.00 -5.56 -3.38
N ASN A 49 3.69 -6.67 -3.60
CA ASN A 49 3.27 -7.69 -4.55
C ASN A 49 2.68 -8.93 -3.88
N ASP A 50 3.15 -9.27 -2.68
CA ASP A 50 2.84 -10.53 -2.02
C ASP A 50 1.81 -10.36 -0.89
N LEU A 51 1.49 -9.12 -0.49
CA LEU A 51 0.52 -8.81 0.57
C LEU A 51 -0.59 -7.86 0.08
N ALA A 52 -1.76 -7.99 0.70
CA ALA A 52 -2.85 -7.03 0.53
C ALA A 52 -2.56 -5.73 1.29
N ASN A 53 -3.12 -4.61 0.81
CA ASN A 53 -2.99 -3.30 1.45
C ASN A 53 -4.20 -2.97 2.34
N PRO A 54 -4.01 -2.41 3.56
CA PRO A 54 -2.73 -2.23 4.25
C PRO A 54 -2.28 -3.52 4.97
N PRO A 55 -1.00 -3.93 4.84
CA PRO A 55 -0.46 -5.09 5.56
C PRO A 55 -0.16 -4.76 7.02
N SER A 56 -0.26 -5.75 7.91
CA SER A 56 0.22 -5.60 9.29
C SER A 56 1.75 -5.75 9.38
N ARG A 57 2.34 -5.30 10.51
CA ARG A 57 3.77 -5.55 10.79
C ARG A 57 4.08 -7.04 10.77
N THR A 58 3.19 -7.86 11.34
CA THR A 58 3.32 -9.32 11.38
C THR A 58 3.35 -9.91 9.97
N ASP A 59 2.42 -9.51 9.09
CA ASP A 59 2.39 -9.97 7.70
C ASP A 59 3.71 -9.64 6.97
N ILE A 60 4.21 -8.41 7.16
CA ILE A 60 5.48 -7.98 6.58
C ILE A 60 6.65 -8.81 7.12
N PHE A 61 6.68 -9.06 8.44
CA PHE A 61 7.75 -9.83 9.05
C PHE A 61 7.79 -11.27 8.52
N VAL A 62 6.63 -11.94 8.48
CA VAL A 62 6.50 -13.32 7.97
C VAL A 62 6.97 -13.42 6.52
N VAL A 63 6.48 -12.53 5.64
CA VAL A 63 6.84 -12.61 4.21
C VAL A 63 8.32 -12.27 3.96
N THR A 64 8.90 -11.38 4.77
CA THR A 64 10.29 -10.93 4.57
C THR A 64 11.34 -11.85 5.18
N HIS A 65 10.97 -12.76 6.08
CA HIS A 65 11.87 -13.72 6.74
C HIS A 65 11.59 -15.18 6.35
N THR A 66 10.65 -15.41 5.43
CA THR A 66 10.42 -16.70 4.79
C THR A 66 11.10 -16.72 3.42
N ARG A 67 11.87 -17.77 3.11
CA ARG A 67 12.46 -17.91 1.77
C ARG A 67 11.39 -18.32 0.76
N LYS A 68 11.64 -18.08 -0.54
CA LYS A 68 10.71 -18.45 -1.61
C LYS A 68 10.32 -19.94 -1.63
N ASN A 69 11.21 -20.82 -1.17
CA ASN A 69 10.96 -22.26 -1.04
C ASN A 69 10.28 -22.66 0.29
N GLY A 70 9.82 -21.70 1.10
CA GLY A 70 9.21 -21.93 2.40
C GLY A 70 10.18 -22.26 3.55
N THR A 71 11.49 -22.25 3.29
CA THR A 71 12.49 -22.56 4.34
C THR A 71 12.93 -21.31 5.11
N PHE A 72 13.55 -21.52 6.27
CA PHE A 72 14.04 -20.46 7.15
C PHE A 72 15.56 -20.42 7.21
N VAL A 73 16.12 -19.33 7.75
CA VAL A 73 17.58 -19.15 7.85
C VAL A 73 18.20 -20.08 8.90
N SER A 74 17.48 -20.35 9.98
CA SER A 74 17.89 -21.25 11.05
C SER A 74 16.68 -21.94 11.67
N GLU A 75 16.92 -23.03 12.41
CA GLU A 75 15.86 -23.75 13.14
C GLU A 75 15.23 -22.88 14.24
N GLU A 76 16.03 -22.02 14.90
CA GLU A 76 15.51 -21.07 15.89
C GLU A 76 14.50 -20.10 15.27
N VAL A 77 14.81 -19.55 14.09
CA VAL A 77 13.89 -18.66 13.36
C VAL A 77 12.65 -19.42 12.89
N ARG A 78 12.82 -20.68 12.45
CA ARG A 78 11.69 -21.55 12.09
C ARG A 78 10.73 -21.71 13.26
N GLN A 79 11.22 -22.05 14.45
CA GLN A 79 10.39 -22.26 15.63
C GLN A 79 9.63 -20.99 16.01
N LYS A 80 10.30 -19.83 16.00
CA LYS A 80 9.67 -18.53 16.25
C LYS A 80 8.62 -18.18 15.21
N MET A 81 8.85 -18.50 13.94
CA MET A 81 7.86 -18.25 12.88
C MET A 81 6.62 -19.14 13.05
N ILE A 82 6.81 -20.39 13.48
CA ILE A 82 5.69 -21.30 13.80
C ILE A 82 4.86 -20.70 14.93
N GLU A 83 5.50 -20.24 16.02
CA GLU A 83 4.81 -19.61 17.16
C GLU A 83 4.01 -18.36 16.73
N ILE A 84 4.59 -17.48 15.89
CA ILE A 84 3.86 -16.34 15.32
C ILE A 84 2.61 -16.80 14.57
N ASN A 85 2.75 -17.82 13.71
CA ASN A 85 1.63 -18.32 12.92
C ASN A 85 0.55 -18.98 13.79
N GLU A 86 0.93 -19.64 14.88
CA GLU A 86 -0.01 -20.22 15.85
C GLU A 86 -0.80 -19.14 16.59
N ILE A 87 -0.14 -18.06 17.04
CA ILE A 87 -0.81 -16.90 17.66
C ILE A 87 -1.84 -16.30 16.69
N VAL A 88 -1.45 -16.08 15.43
CA VAL A 88 -2.33 -15.53 14.39
C VAL A 88 -3.48 -16.49 14.03
N ALA A 89 -3.22 -17.81 14.03
CA ALA A 89 -4.26 -18.81 13.78
C ALA A 89 -5.31 -18.85 14.91
N CYS A 90 -4.88 -18.66 16.16
CA CYS A 90 -5.76 -18.58 17.32
C CYS A 90 -6.58 -17.27 17.35
N ASP A 91 -5.93 -16.14 17.08
CA ASP A 91 -6.55 -14.82 17.01
C ASP A 91 -6.05 -14.06 15.76
N PRO A 92 -6.81 -14.08 14.66
CA PRO A 92 -6.44 -13.34 13.44
C PRO A 92 -6.38 -11.83 13.62
N SER A 93 -7.03 -11.28 14.67
CA SER A 93 -6.98 -9.84 14.96
C SER A 93 -5.70 -9.43 15.68
N SER A 94 -4.98 -10.38 16.29
CA SER A 94 -3.73 -10.15 17.02
C SER A 94 -2.68 -9.41 16.19
N LYS A 95 -2.63 -9.65 14.88
CA LYS A 95 -1.68 -8.98 13.96
C LYS A 95 -1.85 -7.46 13.88
N TYR A 96 -3.00 -6.93 14.29
CA TYR A 96 -3.30 -5.50 14.29
C TYR A 96 -3.18 -4.86 15.69
N LYS A 97 -2.71 -5.62 16.69
CA LYS A 97 -2.35 -5.06 18.00
C LYS A 97 -1.20 -4.06 17.87
N ASP A 98 -0.97 -3.31 18.94
CA ASP A 98 0.12 -2.34 18.97
C ASP A 98 1.52 -3.02 18.84
N LEU A 99 2.55 -2.19 18.62
CA LEU A 99 3.91 -2.67 18.39
C LEU A 99 4.50 -3.52 19.55
N ASP A 100 3.94 -3.42 20.76
CA ASP A 100 4.44 -4.12 21.95
C ASP A 100 3.65 -5.39 22.28
N HIS A 101 2.51 -5.60 21.62
CA HIS A 101 1.60 -6.72 21.88
C HIS A 101 1.17 -7.46 20.61
N ASP A 102 1.75 -7.15 19.45
CA ASP A 102 1.53 -7.99 18.26
C ASP A 102 2.34 -9.30 18.37
N PRO A 103 2.03 -10.31 17.52
CA PRO A 103 2.71 -11.60 17.54
C PRO A 103 4.24 -11.52 17.40
N VAL A 104 4.76 -10.55 16.64
CA VAL A 104 6.22 -10.37 16.49
C VAL A 104 6.83 -9.93 17.83
N ALA A 105 6.18 -9.02 18.57
CA ALA A 105 6.66 -8.60 19.88
C ALA A 105 6.49 -9.67 20.96
N GLU A 106 5.43 -10.49 20.88
CA GLU A 106 5.23 -11.61 21.79
C GLU A 106 6.36 -12.64 21.65
N VAL A 107 6.77 -12.96 20.42
CA VAL A 107 7.77 -14.01 20.14
C VAL A 107 9.23 -13.52 20.18
N PHE A 108 9.51 -12.34 19.61
CA PHE A 108 10.86 -11.78 19.55
C PHE A 108 11.17 -10.80 20.68
N GLY A 109 10.19 -10.47 21.50
CA GLY A 109 10.26 -9.42 22.51
C GLY A 109 9.94 -8.03 21.95
N LYS A 110 9.66 -7.10 22.86
CA LYS A 110 9.31 -5.72 22.52
C LYS A 110 10.47 -5.02 21.80
N ASP A 111 10.14 -4.19 20.82
CA ASP A 111 11.13 -3.36 20.14
C ASP A 111 11.80 -2.39 21.12
N GLY A 112 13.12 -2.26 20.99
CA GLY A 112 13.90 -1.28 21.74
C GLY A 112 13.65 0.17 21.28
N ARG A 113 14.38 1.12 21.88
CA ARG A 113 14.35 2.56 21.53
C ARG A 113 14.85 2.89 20.11
N GLY A 114 15.24 1.88 19.33
CA GLY A 114 15.81 2.02 18.00
C GLY A 114 14.83 1.71 16.88
N ARG A 115 15.26 0.83 15.97
CA ARG A 115 14.51 0.41 14.79
C ARG A 115 13.48 -0.64 15.16
N VAL A 116 12.28 -0.51 14.61
CA VAL A 116 11.19 -1.48 14.72
C VAL A 116 11.48 -2.66 13.81
N LEU A 117 11.39 -3.87 14.34
CA LEU A 117 11.52 -5.11 13.59
C LEU A 117 10.42 -5.21 12.52
N GLY A 118 10.76 -5.74 11.35
CA GLY A 118 9.81 -5.99 10.26
C GLY A 118 9.40 -4.77 9.42
N LEU A 119 9.45 -3.53 9.92
CA LEU A 119 8.93 -2.36 9.17
C LEU A 119 9.86 -1.77 8.10
N GLY A 120 11.06 -2.32 7.90
CA GLY A 120 12.01 -1.82 6.89
C GLY A 120 12.43 -0.36 7.11
N SER A 121 13.22 0.20 6.18
CA SER A 121 13.59 1.63 6.10
C SER A 121 14.17 2.30 7.36
N GLY A 122 14.51 1.53 8.40
CA GLY A 122 14.99 2.08 9.67
C GLY A 122 13.93 2.82 10.48
N VAL A 123 12.63 2.50 10.30
CA VAL A 123 11.53 3.12 11.06
C VAL A 123 11.78 2.94 12.55
N SER A 124 11.84 4.04 13.29
CA SER A 124 11.96 4.01 14.76
C SER A 124 10.60 3.89 15.42
N LYS A 125 10.57 3.41 16.67
CA LYS A 125 9.33 3.34 17.47
C LYS A 125 8.70 4.72 17.64
N THR A 126 9.52 5.74 17.86
CA THR A 126 9.10 7.15 17.98
C THR A 126 8.45 7.66 16.70
N THR A 127 9.10 7.40 15.54
CA THR A 127 8.55 7.78 14.24
C THR A 127 7.23 7.05 13.98
N HIS A 128 7.16 5.75 14.28
CA HIS A 128 5.94 4.98 14.09
C HIS A 128 4.76 5.56 14.88
N MET A 129 4.98 5.85 16.17
CA MET A 129 3.98 6.47 17.03
C MET A 129 3.56 7.86 16.55
N ALA A 130 4.52 8.71 16.17
CA ALA A 130 4.24 10.04 15.64
C ALA A 130 3.41 9.99 14.33
N THR A 131 3.63 8.96 13.50
CA THR A 131 2.86 8.78 12.26
C THR A 131 1.46 8.21 12.45
N ALA A 132 1.12 7.68 13.63
CA ALA A 132 -0.17 7.02 13.87
C ALA A 132 -1.37 7.95 13.64
N HIS A 133 -1.28 9.21 14.07
CA HIS A 133 -2.32 10.21 13.82
C HIS A 133 -2.54 10.46 12.32
N TYR A 134 -1.46 10.56 11.54
CA TYR A 134 -1.55 10.79 10.10
C TYR A 134 -2.17 9.59 9.38
N LYS A 135 -1.87 8.36 9.81
CA LYS A 135 -2.52 7.14 9.30
C LYS A 135 -4.03 7.17 9.53
N LYS A 136 -4.45 7.48 10.76
CA LYS A 136 -5.88 7.60 11.11
C LYS A 136 -6.59 8.66 10.27
N LYS A 137 -5.95 9.82 10.07
CA LYS A 137 -6.50 10.88 9.22
C LYS A 137 -6.60 10.45 7.74
N ALA A 138 -5.61 9.71 7.24
CA ALA A 138 -5.66 9.18 5.88
C ALA A 138 -6.80 8.16 5.69
N GLU A 139 -7.03 7.28 6.67
CA GLU A 139 -8.15 6.33 6.67
C GLU A 139 -9.51 7.04 6.69
N GLU A 140 -9.64 8.12 7.47
CA GLU A 140 -10.85 8.95 7.52
C GLU A 140 -11.13 9.63 6.18
N VAL A 141 -10.10 10.20 5.55
CA VAL A 141 -10.20 10.81 4.22
C VAL A 141 -10.61 9.78 3.17
N GLU A 142 -10.03 8.58 3.19
CA GLU A 142 -10.37 7.53 2.23
C GLU A 142 -11.81 7.04 2.44
N ARG A 143 -12.27 6.90 3.68
CA ARG A 143 -13.66 6.56 4.00
C ARG A 143 -14.63 7.61 3.47
N SER A 144 -14.36 8.88 3.74
CA SER A 144 -15.17 10.00 3.23
C SER A 144 -15.22 10.01 1.71
N LYS A 145 -14.09 9.77 1.06
CA LYS A 145 -14.01 9.67 -0.41
C LYS A 145 -14.88 8.54 -0.97
N LEU A 146 -14.84 7.35 -0.34
CA LEU A 146 -15.69 6.23 -0.74
C LEU A 146 -17.18 6.54 -0.57
N GLU A 147 -17.55 7.19 0.54
CA GLU A 147 -18.93 7.58 0.81
C GLU A 147 -19.44 8.61 -0.21
N THR A 148 -18.68 9.68 -0.45
CA THR A 148 -19.02 10.69 -1.48
C THR A 148 -19.09 10.05 -2.87
N GLN A 149 -18.22 9.09 -3.19
CA GLN A 149 -18.27 8.39 -4.47
C GLN A 149 -19.54 7.55 -4.63
N SER A 150 -20.02 6.92 -3.55
CA SER A 150 -21.32 6.23 -3.53
C SER A 150 -22.46 7.20 -3.80
N GLN A 151 -22.52 8.31 -3.06
CA GLN A 151 -23.56 9.34 -3.23
C GLN A 151 -23.58 9.90 -4.65
N ILE A 152 -22.41 10.12 -5.26
CA ILE A 152 -22.31 10.55 -6.66
C ILE A 152 -22.91 9.52 -7.62
N ASN A 153 -22.71 8.22 -7.36
CA ASN A 153 -23.24 7.16 -8.21
C ASN A 153 -24.77 7.07 -8.09
N ASP A 154 -25.30 7.19 -6.87
CA ASP A 154 -26.74 7.17 -6.60
C ASP A 154 -27.44 8.36 -7.29
N LEU A 155 -26.89 9.58 -7.12
CA LEU A 155 -27.39 10.78 -7.80
C LEU A 155 -27.34 10.67 -9.33
N LYS A 156 -26.27 10.04 -9.87
CA LYS A 156 -26.19 9.78 -11.32
C LYS A 156 -27.30 8.85 -11.79
N GLN A 157 -27.65 7.83 -11.01
CA GLN A 157 -28.77 6.93 -11.35
C GLN A 157 -30.10 7.68 -11.32
N GLU A 158 -30.38 8.45 -10.27
CA GLU A 158 -31.61 9.26 -10.17
C GLU A 158 -31.75 10.23 -11.35
N VAL A 159 -30.64 10.87 -11.77
CA VAL A 159 -30.64 11.77 -12.95
C VAL A 159 -30.95 11.00 -14.24
N ILE A 160 -30.46 9.77 -14.39
CA ILE A 160 -30.76 8.94 -15.56
C ILE A 160 -32.24 8.56 -15.58
N GLU A 161 -32.78 8.12 -14.45
CA GLU A 161 -34.19 7.75 -14.32
C GLU A 161 -35.11 8.96 -14.56
N GLY A 162 -34.78 10.11 -13.99
CA GLY A 162 -35.51 11.36 -14.22
C GLY A 162 -35.52 11.78 -15.70
N LYS A 163 -34.41 11.62 -16.42
CA LYS A 163 -34.37 11.87 -17.87
C LYS A 163 -35.24 10.88 -18.65
N ARG A 164 -35.33 9.63 -18.19
CA ARG A 164 -36.15 8.60 -18.83
C ARG A 164 -37.64 8.91 -18.68
N THR A 165 -38.09 9.22 -17.46
CA THR A 165 -39.49 9.60 -17.21
C THR A 165 -39.87 10.89 -17.95
N GLN A 166 -38.96 11.86 -18.02
CA GLN A 166 -39.18 13.07 -18.81
C GLN A 166 -39.36 12.76 -20.31
N MET A 167 -38.54 11.86 -20.86
CA MET A 167 -38.64 11.43 -22.26
C MET A 167 -39.96 10.70 -22.54
N GLU A 168 -40.40 9.84 -21.61
CA GLU A 168 -41.68 9.14 -21.69
C GLU A 168 -42.86 10.12 -21.67
N MET A 169 -42.88 11.08 -20.73
CA MET A 169 -43.91 12.12 -20.70
C MET A 169 -43.91 12.97 -21.96
N GLN A 170 -42.74 13.36 -22.47
CA GLN A 170 -42.64 14.13 -23.71
C GLN A 170 -43.22 13.36 -24.90
N SER A 171 -42.97 12.05 -24.98
CA SER A 171 -43.56 11.19 -25.99
C SER A 171 -45.09 11.12 -25.88
N GLN A 172 -45.64 11.02 -24.66
CA GLN A 172 -47.09 11.01 -24.45
C GLN A 172 -47.72 12.35 -24.85
N VAL A 173 -47.13 13.48 -24.45
CA VAL A 173 -47.60 14.83 -24.82
C VAL A 173 -47.57 15.01 -26.34
N ASN A 174 -46.50 14.58 -27.01
CA ASN A 174 -46.39 14.66 -28.46
C ASN A 174 -47.47 13.81 -29.16
N ALA A 175 -47.76 12.60 -28.65
CA ALA A 175 -48.82 11.74 -29.19
C ALA A 175 -50.21 12.39 -29.06
N ILE A 176 -50.51 13.00 -27.91
CA ILE A 176 -51.76 13.74 -27.67
C ILE A 176 -51.87 14.92 -28.65
N LEU A 177 -50.83 15.75 -28.75
CA LEU A 177 -50.84 16.89 -29.68
C LEU A 177 -51.08 16.48 -31.14
N THR A 178 -50.49 15.36 -31.57
CA THR A 178 -50.70 14.78 -32.90
C THR A 178 -52.16 14.33 -33.09
N MET A 179 -52.77 13.67 -32.09
CA MET A 179 -54.17 13.22 -32.14
C MET A 179 -55.17 14.37 -32.30
N TYR A 180 -54.89 15.54 -31.72
CA TYR A 180 -55.73 16.74 -31.84
C TYR A 180 -55.37 17.64 -33.03
N GLY A 181 -54.45 17.21 -33.92
CA GLY A 181 -54.11 17.92 -35.16
C GLY A 181 -53.30 19.20 -34.96
N ILE A 182 -52.66 19.39 -33.80
CA ILE A 182 -51.82 20.56 -33.51
C ILE A 182 -50.40 20.26 -33.99
N ASN A 183 -50.06 20.72 -35.20
CA ASN A 183 -48.69 20.65 -35.71
C ASN A 183 -47.78 21.62 -34.92
N GLN A 184 -46.73 21.10 -34.26
CA GLN A 184 -45.66 21.95 -33.76
C GLN A 184 -44.86 22.51 -34.94
N GLY A 185 -45.21 23.71 -35.39
CA GLY A 185 -44.36 24.52 -36.23
C GLY A 185 -43.12 24.98 -35.46
N ALA A 186 -41.94 24.75 -36.06
CA ALA A 186 -40.63 25.30 -35.71
C ALA A 186 -39.96 24.82 -34.41
N GLN A 187 -39.09 23.82 -34.52
CA GLN A 187 -37.89 23.76 -33.69
C GLN A 187 -36.96 24.90 -34.10
N THR A 188 -36.95 25.98 -33.32
CA THR A 188 -35.92 27.01 -33.37
C THR A 188 -34.56 26.42 -32.98
N ARG A 189 -33.58 26.74 -33.82
CA ARG A 189 -32.15 26.43 -33.67
C ARG A 189 -31.67 26.58 -32.22
N ILE A 190 -31.24 25.47 -31.62
CA ILE A 190 -30.31 25.54 -30.49
C ILE A 190 -28.93 25.73 -31.09
N SER A 191 -28.44 26.96 -30.97
CA SER A 191 -27.06 27.36 -31.23
C SER A 191 -26.10 26.43 -30.49
N ALA A 192 -25.14 25.85 -31.22
CA ALA A 192 -23.98 25.22 -30.65
C ALA A 192 -23.16 26.27 -29.90
N ASN A 193 -23.30 26.32 -28.57
CA ASN A 193 -22.29 26.93 -27.72
C ASN A 193 -21.43 25.81 -27.14
N SER A 194 -20.26 25.69 -27.76
CA SER A 194 -19.10 24.97 -27.26
C SER A 194 -18.66 25.55 -25.91
N PRO A 195 -18.49 24.74 -24.84
CA PRO A 195 -17.61 25.10 -23.75
C PRO A 195 -16.20 24.66 -24.15
N SER A 196 -15.42 25.68 -24.52
CA SER A 196 -13.96 25.70 -24.49
C SER A 196 -13.34 24.70 -23.51
N ASP A 197 -12.60 23.75 -24.06
CA ASP A 197 -11.48 23.11 -23.39
C ASP A 197 -10.49 24.19 -22.94
N GLN A 198 -10.57 24.57 -21.66
CA GLN A 198 -9.47 25.24 -20.98
C GLN A 198 -9.24 24.64 -19.59
N VAL A 199 -8.21 23.79 -19.57
CA VAL A 199 -7.10 23.72 -18.60
C VAL A 199 -7.43 23.24 -17.19
N PHE A 200 -6.86 22.10 -16.81
CA PHE A 200 -5.80 22.04 -15.79
C PHE A 200 -4.87 20.84 -16.06
N ALA A 201 -3.62 21.18 -16.41
CA ALA A 201 -2.43 20.37 -16.19
C ALA A 201 -1.92 20.61 -14.77
#